data_AF-A0A419GBY4-F1
#
_entry.id   AF-A0A419GBY4-F1
#
_cell.length_a   1.000
_cell.length_b   1.000
_cell.length_c   1.000
_cell.angle_alpha   90.00
_cell.angle_beta   90.00
_cell.angle_gamma   90.00
#
_symmetry.space_group_name_H-M   'P 1'
#
loop_
_entity.id
_entity.type
_entity.pdbx_description
1 polymer ?
#
loop_
_entity_poly.entity_id
_entity_poly.type
_entity_poly.pdbx_seq_one_letter_code
_entity_poly.pdbx_strand_id
1 'polypeptide(L)'
;MNLQQDFKSLDYLAAAASQRIASGIGTKVKNDNTVEAAGLGNFATKALGVLQEQGVYALLIFLLSRSGKETAVDKMTKEEFIACQHTGELLNLLKKKELAAPGVAYKEQLTVEGINSSKEAILKHFLQAGGILENLDKLLLIRDLYEQTLIYTRYAAKAREEGK
;
A
#
# COMPACT_ATOMS: atom_id res chain seq x y z
N MET A 1 -11.45 -32.13 15.37
CA MET A 1 -11.62 -30.86 14.63
C MET A 1 -10.24 -30.27 14.42
N ASN A 2 -9.64 -30.53 13.25
CA ASN A 2 -8.26 -30.16 12.99
C ASN A 2 -8.24 -28.68 12.59
N LEU A 3 -8.03 -27.78 13.56
CA LEU A 3 -7.77 -26.35 13.31
C LEU A 3 -6.36 -26.21 12.74
N GLN A 4 -6.17 -26.69 11.52
CA GLN A 4 -4.89 -26.68 10.84
C GLN A 4 -4.95 -25.70 9.67
N GLN A 5 -4.87 -24.41 10.00
CA GLN A 5 -4.22 -23.34 9.23
C GLN A 5 -4.16 -22.10 10.14
N ASP A 6 -2.96 -21.51 10.28
CA ASP A 6 -2.72 -20.21 10.90
C ASP A 6 -3.51 -19.14 10.11
N PHE A 7 -4.78 -18.95 10.47
CA PHE A 7 -5.70 -17.99 9.85
C PHE A 7 -5.49 -16.63 10.49
N LYS A 8 -5.09 -15.65 9.68
CA LYS A 8 -4.83 -14.30 10.14
C LYS A 8 -6.06 -13.43 9.88
N SER A 9 -6.51 -12.70 10.89
CA SER A 9 -7.59 -11.73 10.71
C SER A 9 -7.18 -10.64 9.72
N LEU A 10 -8.16 -10.03 9.04
CA LEU A 10 -7.90 -8.87 8.16
C LEU A 10 -7.26 -7.71 8.92
N ASP A 11 -7.64 -7.56 10.19
CA ASP A 11 -7.05 -6.58 11.11
C ASP A 11 -5.55 -6.81 11.33
N TYR A 12 -5.16 -8.07 11.60
CA TYR A 12 -3.74 -8.44 11.69
C TYR A 12 -3.00 -8.16 10.38
N LEU A 13 -3.61 -8.49 9.23
CA LEU A 13 -3.01 -8.23 7.92
C LEU A 13 -2.78 -6.73 7.69
N ALA A 14 -3.77 -5.90 8.02
CA ALA A 14 -3.69 -4.44 7.93
C ALA A 14 -2.57 -3.89 8.83
N ALA A 15 -2.53 -4.30 10.10
CA ALA A 15 -1.49 -3.90 11.04
C ALA A 15 -0.09 -4.33 10.57
N ALA A 16 0.05 -5.56 10.07
CA ALA A 16 1.32 -6.07 9.57
C ALA A 16 1.79 -5.33 8.31
N ALA A 17 0.88 -4.98 7.39
CA ALA A 17 1.22 -4.16 6.22
C ALA A 17 1.59 -2.72 6.63
N SER A 18 0.85 -2.14 7.56
CA SER A 18 1.17 -0.83 8.12
C SER A 18 2.58 -0.78 8.69
N GLN A 19 3.01 -1.80 9.44
CA GLN A 19 4.37 -1.86 9.97
C GLN A 19 5.43 -1.99 8.88
N ARG A 20 5.15 -2.73 7.80
CA ARG A 20 6.04 -2.78 6.62
C ARG A 20 6.12 -1.45 5.89
N ILE A 21 5.01 -0.69 5.82
CA ILE A 21 5.07 0.68 5.28
C ILE A 21 5.94 1.55 6.19
N ALA A 22 5.71 1.50 7.50
CA ALA A 22 6.45 2.28 8.49
C ALA A 22 7.95 1.92 8.59
N SER A 23 8.37 0.71 8.19
CA SER A 23 9.80 0.37 8.13
C SER A 23 10.57 1.14 7.05
N GLY A 24 9.89 1.85 6.15
CA GLY A 24 10.51 2.79 5.22
C GLY A 24 11.00 4.09 5.89
N ILE A 25 10.61 4.36 7.14
CA ILE A 25 11.13 5.49 7.92
C ILE A 25 12.61 5.25 8.22
N GLY A 26 13.46 6.26 7.97
CA GLY A 26 14.90 6.13 8.13
C GLY A 26 15.64 5.67 6.87
N THR A 27 14.92 5.27 5.81
CA THR A 27 15.55 4.92 4.53
C THR A 27 16.20 6.15 3.90
N LYS A 28 17.44 5.97 3.44
CA LYS A 28 18.15 6.97 2.64
C LYS A 28 17.69 6.93 1.20
N VAL A 29 17.43 8.10 0.64
CA VAL A 29 16.96 8.33 -0.73
C VAL A 29 17.83 9.39 -1.40
N LYS A 30 17.42 9.92 -2.56
CA LYS A 30 18.15 10.92 -3.33
C LYS A 30 18.76 12.04 -2.49
N ASN A 31 20.04 12.34 -2.77
CA ASN A 31 20.86 13.35 -2.10
C ASN A 31 21.07 13.07 -0.60
N ASP A 32 21.23 11.80 -0.21
CA ASP A 32 21.40 11.37 1.20
C ASP A 32 20.27 11.82 2.14
N ASN A 33 19.12 12.20 1.57
CA ASN A 33 17.95 12.55 2.33
C ASN A 33 17.39 11.32 3.03
N THR A 34 16.83 11.51 4.22
CA THR A 34 16.20 10.43 4.99
C THR A 34 14.68 10.60 4.98
N VAL A 35 13.96 9.48 4.82
CA VAL A 35 12.50 9.46 4.95
C VAL A 35 12.11 9.70 6.41
N GLU A 36 11.41 10.79 6.66
CA GLU A 36 10.95 11.18 7.99
C GLU A 36 9.58 10.57 8.31
N ALA A 37 9.36 10.30 9.60
CA ALA A 37 8.08 9.83 10.11
C ALA A 37 6.93 10.79 9.75
N ALA A 38 7.12 12.09 9.96
CA ALA A 38 6.14 13.12 9.58
C ALA A 38 5.79 13.09 8.08
N GLY A 39 6.79 12.95 7.21
CA GLY A 39 6.59 12.85 5.76
C GLY A 39 5.74 11.64 5.37
N LEU A 40 6.04 10.47 5.96
CA LEU A 40 5.29 9.25 5.73
C LEU A 40 3.85 9.34 6.26
N GLY A 41 3.66 9.87 7.48
CA GLY A 41 2.34 10.07 8.09
C GLY A 41 1.46 11.07 7.34
N ASN A 42 2.05 12.16 6.84
CA ASN A 42 1.36 13.14 5.99
C ASN A 42 0.92 12.52 4.66
N PHE A 43 1.77 11.68 4.05
CA PHE A 43 1.42 10.96 2.84
C PHE A 43 0.27 9.97 3.09
N ALA A 44 0.35 9.19 4.17
CA ALA A 44 -0.72 8.26 4.56
C ALA A 44 -2.05 8.98 4.78
N THR A 45 -2.03 10.19 5.36
CA THR A 45 -3.24 11.02 5.54
C THR A 45 -3.84 11.47 4.21
N LYS A 46 -3.01 11.90 3.25
CA LYS A 46 -3.47 12.24 1.90
C LYS A 46 -4.05 11.04 1.17
N ALA A 47 -3.36 9.89 1.21
CA ALA A 47 -3.84 8.65 0.60
C ALA A 47 -5.18 8.20 1.21
N LEU A 48 -5.32 8.29 2.54
CA LEU A 48 -6.55 7.98 3.24
C LEU A 48 -7.70 8.90 2.80
N GLY A 49 -7.47 10.21 2.70
CA GLY A 49 -8.47 11.16 2.20
C GLY A 49 -8.93 10.82 0.78
N VAL A 50 -8.01 10.53 -0.14
CA VAL A 50 -8.35 10.11 -1.51
C VAL A 50 -9.19 8.83 -1.51
N LEU A 51 -8.83 7.84 -0.70
CA LEU A 51 -9.59 6.58 -0.60
C LEU A 51 -11.02 6.80 -0.09
N GLN A 52 -11.18 7.61 0.95
CA GLN A 52 -12.46 7.86 1.60
C GLN A 52 -13.40 8.72 0.74
N GLU A 53 -12.84 9.70 0.03
CA GLU A 53 -13.63 10.65 -0.79
C GLU A 53 -13.87 10.16 -2.22
N GLN A 54 -12.91 9.46 -2.82
CA GLN A 54 -12.89 9.16 -4.26
C GLN A 54 -12.77 7.65 -4.57
N GLY A 55 -12.55 6.80 -3.56
CA GLY A 55 -12.56 5.34 -3.70
C GLY A 55 -11.23 4.72 -4.14
N VAL A 56 -11.25 3.39 -4.31
CA VAL A 56 -10.06 2.54 -4.51
C VAL A 56 -9.30 2.87 -5.80
N TYR A 57 -10.02 3.11 -6.89
CA TYR A 57 -9.36 3.42 -8.17
C TYR A 57 -8.65 4.77 -8.13
N ALA A 58 -9.28 5.79 -7.55
CA ALA A 58 -8.67 7.11 -7.38
C ALA A 58 -7.41 7.04 -6.49
N LEU A 59 -7.47 6.26 -5.40
CA LEU A 59 -6.30 5.97 -4.57
C LEU A 59 -5.17 5.35 -5.41
N LEU A 60 -5.47 4.35 -6.24
CA LEU A 60 -4.48 3.69 -7.07
C LEU A 60 -3.80 4.68 -8.04
N ILE A 61 -4.58 5.49 -8.75
CA ILE A 61 -4.05 6.53 -9.66
C ILE A 61 -3.21 7.54 -8.89
N PHE A 62 -3.67 7.98 -7.71
CA PHE A 62 -2.92 8.88 -6.85
C PHE A 62 -1.55 8.31 -6.49
N LEU A 63 -1.49 7.08 -5.98
CA LEU A 63 -0.24 6.41 -5.59
C LEU A 63 0.71 6.24 -6.78
N LEU A 64 0.21 5.78 -7.92
CA LEU A 64 1.00 5.59 -9.14
C LEU A 64 1.47 6.92 -9.76
N SER A 65 0.71 8.00 -9.60
CA SER A 65 1.17 9.33 -10.02
C SER A 65 2.32 9.85 -9.17
N ARG A 66 2.31 9.55 -7.86
CA ARG A 66 3.30 10.05 -6.90
C ARG A 66 4.58 9.23 -6.84
N SER A 67 4.54 7.98 -7.28
CA SER A 67 5.74 7.11 -7.40
C SER A 67 6.77 7.59 -8.43
N GLY A 68 6.42 8.54 -9.31
CA GLY A 68 7.38 9.16 -10.22
C GLY A 68 7.88 8.22 -11.33
N LYS A 69 9.17 8.25 -11.64
CA LYS A 69 9.76 7.45 -12.74
C LYS A 69 11.00 6.64 -12.32
N GLU A 70 11.68 7.07 -11.26
CA GLU A 70 12.92 6.44 -10.81
C GLU A 70 12.65 5.08 -10.18
N THR A 71 13.43 4.05 -10.52
CA THR A 71 13.28 2.70 -9.94
C THR A 71 14.29 2.41 -8.84
N ALA A 72 15.43 3.09 -8.84
CA ALA A 72 16.45 2.91 -7.81
C ALA A 72 16.15 3.81 -6.59
N VAL A 73 16.15 3.23 -5.38
CA VAL A 73 15.77 3.93 -4.13
C VAL A 73 16.65 5.15 -3.86
N ASP A 74 17.95 5.07 -4.16
CA ASP A 74 18.92 6.16 -4.04
C ASP A 74 18.69 7.31 -5.03
N LYS A 75 17.84 7.11 -6.05
CA LYS A 75 17.45 8.14 -7.03
C LYS A 75 16.05 8.70 -6.80
N MET A 76 15.22 8.03 -6.00
CA MET A 76 13.88 8.49 -5.66
C MET A 76 13.93 9.71 -4.74
N THR A 77 13.03 10.66 -4.94
CA THR A 77 12.72 11.66 -3.91
C THR A 77 12.03 11.02 -2.72
N LYS A 78 11.94 11.74 -1.58
CA LYS A 78 11.21 11.26 -0.38
C LYS A 78 9.77 10.86 -0.74
N GLU A 79 9.07 11.70 -1.50
CA GLU A 79 7.67 11.45 -1.88
C GLU A 79 7.53 10.25 -2.82
N GLU A 80 8.41 10.11 -3.82
CA GLU A 80 8.40 8.95 -4.73
C GLU A 80 8.61 7.63 -4.00
N PHE A 81 9.61 7.57 -3.11
CA PHE A 81 9.86 6.38 -2.30
C PHE A 81 8.66 6.03 -1.42
N ILE A 82 8.11 7.02 -0.71
CA ILE A 82 6.94 6.81 0.16
C ILE A 82 5.74 6.30 -0.65
N ALA A 83 5.50 6.87 -1.84
CA ALA A 83 4.43 6.43 -2.72
C ALA A 83 4.65 4.99 -3.22
N CYS A 84 5.86 4.64 -3.63
CA CYS A 84 6.23 3.26 -4.01
C CYS A 84 6.04 2.29 -2.84
N GLN A 85 6.46 2.66 -1.63
CA GLN A 85 6.30 1.85 -0.42
C GLN A 85 4.81 1.57 -0.12
N HIS A 86 3.96 2.59 -0.15
CA HIS A 86 2.51 2.42 0.04
C HIS A 86 1.91 1.55 -1.06
N THR A 87 2.25 1.81 -2.31
CA THR A 87 1.73 1.05 -3.47
C THR A 87 2.08 -0.43 -3.34
N GLY A 88 3.35 -0.74 -3.08
CA GLY A 88 3.84 -2.10 -2.96
C GLY A 88 3.16 -2.86 -1.84
N GLU A 89 3.10 -2.28 -0.63
CA GLU A 89 2.51 -2.97 0.53
C GLU A 89 0.99 -3.14 0.42
N LEU A 90 0.27 -2.15 -0.10
CA LEU A 90 -1.17 -2.27 -0.33
C LEU A 90 -1.47 -3.35 -1.38
N LEU A 91 -0.74 -3.39 -2.50
CA LEU A 91 -0.93 -4.45 -3.49
C LEU A 91 -0.49 -5.83 -3.00
N ASN A 92 0.56 -5.89 -2.18
CA ASN A 92 1.03 -7.13 -1.56
C ASN A 92 0.02 -7.70 -0.54
N LEU A 93 -0.87 -6.87 0.03
CA LEU A 93 -2.00 -7.36 0.83
C LEU A 93 -2.95 -8.22 -0.01
N LEU A 94 -3.23 -7.82 -1.25
CA LEU A 94 -4.15 -8.51 -2.16
C LEU A 94 -3.67 -9.91 -2.61
N LYS A 95 -2.46 -10.30 -2.19
CA LYS A 95 -1.88 -11.63 -2.43
C LYS A 95 -2.14 -12.62 -1.30
N LYS A 96 -2.59 -12.13 -0.14
CA LYS A 96 -2.73 -12.95 1.06
C LYS A 96 -3.78 -14.03 0.82
N LYS A 97 -3.49 -15.25 1.27
CA LYS A 97 -4.35 -16.43 1.06
C LYS A 97 -5.77 -16.21 1.58
N GLU A 98 -5.91 -15.38 2.60
CA GLU A 98 -7.17 -15.00 3.22
C GLU A 98 -8.08 -14.22 2.25
N LEU A 99 -7.49 -13.51 1.28
CA LEU A 99 -8.20 -12.78 0.22
C LEU A 99 -8.41 -13.62 -1.05
N ALA A 100 -7.81 -14.81 -1.14
CA ALA A 100 -8.01 -15.72 -2.27
C ALA A 100 -9.45 -16.26 -2.33
N ALA A 101 -10.06 -16.55 -1.18
CA ALA A 101 -11.44 -17.05 -1.08
C ALA A 101 -12.49 -16.09 -1.69
N PRO A 102 -12.48 -14.77 -1.39
CA PRO A 102 -13.35 -13.80 -2.07
C PRO A 102 -12.95 -13.52 -3.53
N GLY A 103 -11.95 -14.22 -4.09
CA GLY A 103 -11.50 -14.04 -5.47
C GLY A 103 -10.79 -12.71 -5.71
N VAL A 104 -10.18 -12.14 -4.66
CA VAL A 104 -9.27 -11.00 -4.73
C VAL A 104 -7.87 -11.56 -4.88
N ALA A 105 -7.33 -11.59 -6.10
CA ALA A 105 -6.04 -12.22 -6.36
C ALA A 105 -5.13 -11.32 -7.18
N TYR A 106 -4.25 -10.60 -6.48
CA TYR A 106 -3.07 -10.01 -7.11
C TYR A 106 -1.91 -11.02 -7.05
N LYS A 107 -1.34 -11.39 -8.19
CA LYS A 107 -0.36 -12.51 -8.27
C LYS A 107 1.09 -12.06 -8.15
N GLU A 108 1.39 -10.82 -8.52
CA GLU A 108 2.76 -10.31 -8.60
C GLU A 108 3.24 -9.78 -7.25
N GLN A 109 4.47 -10.15 -6.86
CA GLN A 109 5.08 -9.58 -5.65
C GLN A 109 5.73 -8.28 -6.07
N LEU A 110 5.34 -7.17 -5.46
CA LEU A 110 5.90 -5.88 -5.79
C LEU A 110 6.88 -5.45 -4.72
N THR A 111 8.05 -5.01 -5.16
CA THR A 111 9.01 -4.26 -4.36
C THR A 111 8.92 -2.78 -4.74
N VAL A 112 9.49 -1.91 -3.91
CA VAL A 112 9.55 -0.46 -4.15
C VAL A 112 10.13 -0.16 -5.53
N GLU A 113 11.19 -0.86 -5.91
CA GLU A 113 11.92 -0.69 -7.16
C GLU A 113 11.12 -1.18 -8.37
N GLY A 114 10.24 -2.18 -8.17
CA GLY A 114 9.41 -2.77 -9.21
C GLY A 114 8.17 -1.94 -9.59
N ILE A 115 7.73 -1.01 -8.74
CA ILE A 115 6.47 -0.27 -8.95
C ILE A 115 6.45 0.49 -10.27
N ASN A 116 7.51 1.26 -10.54
CA ASN A 116 7.55 2.12 -11.72
C ASN A 116 7.64 1.34 -13.03
N SER A 117 8.25 0.15 -13.00
CA SER A 117 8.28 -0.76 -14.15
C SER A 117 6.95 -1.49 -14.38
N SER A 118 6.14 -1.69 -13.34
CA SER A 118 4.89 -2.46 -13.40
C SER A 118 3.62 -1.60 -13.49
N LYS A 119 3.71 -0.27 -13.66
CA LYS A 119 2.54 0.64 -13.65
C LYS A 119 1.41 0.21 -14.57
N GLU A 120 1.73 -0.10 -15.82
CA GLU A 120 0.72 -0.49 -16.81
C GLU A 120 0.09 -1.84 -16.46
N ALA A 121 0.90 -2.80 -15.99
CA ALA A 121 0.41 -4.11 -15.55
C ALA A 121 -0.52 -3.98 -14.33
N ILE A 122 -0.15 -3.14 -13.36
CA ILE A 122 -0.98 -2.82 -12.19
C ILE A 122 -2.33 -2.26 -12.65
N LEU A 123 -2.34 -1.24 -13.51
CA LEU A 123 -3.58 -0.63 -13.98
C LEU A 123 -4.47 -1.62 -14.74
N LYS A 124 -3.89 -2.40 -15.66
CA LYS A 124 -4.62 -3.44 -16.41
C LYS A 124 -5.25 -4.47 -15.49
N HIS A 125 -4.58 -4.86 -14.41
CA HIS A 125 -5.12 -5.83 -13.45
C HIS A 125 -6.41 -5.35 -12.77
N PHE A 126 -6.52 -4.04 -12.48
CA PHE A 126 -7.72 -3.47 -11.85
C PHE A 126 -8.85 -3.26 -12.86
N LEU A 127 -8.53 -2.92 -14.11
CA LEU A 127 -9.49 -2.56 -15.16
C LEU A 127 -9.96 -3.73 -16.03
N GLN A 128 -9.34 -4.91 -15.92
CA GLN A 128 -9.75 -6.08 -16.70
C GLN A 128 -11.15 -6.57 -16.34
N ALA A 129 -11.83 -7.20 -17.30
CA ALA A 129 -13.12 -7.86 -17.08
C ALA A 129 -13.03 -8.91 -15.97
N GLY A 130 -13.98 -8.89 -15.02
CA GLY A 130 -13.96 -9.70 -13.80
C GLY A 130 -12.92 -9.25 -12.76
N GLY A 131 -12.27 -8.12 -12.99
CA GLY A 131 -11.28 -7.50 -12.10
C GLY A 131 -11.89 -6.95 -10.81
N ILE A 132 -11.04 -6.37 -9.98
CA ILE A 132 -11.42 -5.83 -8.66
C ILE A 132 -12.52 -4.77 -8.78
N LEU A 133 -12.48 -3.94 -9.83
CA LEU A 133 -13.39 -2.79 -9.97
C LEU A 133 -14.79 -3.17 -10.49
N GLU A 134 -14.96 -4.37 -11.07
CA GLU A 134 -16.25 -4.82 -11.59
C GLU A 134 -17.09 -5.60 -10.55
N ASN A 135 -16.52 -5.87 -9.37
CA ASN A 135 -17.22 -6.57 -8.29
C ASN A 135 -17.30 -5.68 -7.04
N LEU A 136 -18.52 -5.29 -6.67
CA LEU A 136 -18.78 -4.38 -5.55
C LEU A 136 -18.28 -4.94 -4.22
N ASP A 137 -18.49 -6.22 -3.93
CA ASP A 137 -18.09 -6.83 -2.66
C ASP A 137 -16.57 -6.84 -2.50
N LYS A 138 -15.84 -7.16 -3.57
CA LYS A 138 -14.37 -7.08 -3.61
C LYS A 138 -13.90 -5.64 -3.41
N LEU A 139 -14.55 -4.70 -4.07
CA LEU A 139 -14.22 -3.28 -3.98
C LEU A 139 -14.39 -2.75 -2.55
N LEU A 140 -15.51 -3.08 -1.89
CA LEU A 140 -15.79 -2.69 -0.51
C LEU A 140 -14.80 -3.35 0.47
N LEU A 141 -14.53 -4.65 0.31
CA LEU A 141 -13.54 -5.36 1.12
C LEU A 141 -12.15 -4.73 1.04
N ILE A 142 -11.70 -4.37 -0.17
CA ILE A 142 -10.39 -3.75 -0.38
C ILE A 142 -10.36 -2.33 0.17
N ARG A 143 -11.44 -1.58 -0.01
CA ARG A 143 -11.59 -0.25 0.58
C ARG A 143 -11.38 -0.32 2.10
N ASP A 144 -12.13 -1.18 2.79
CA ASP A 144 -12.08 -1.29 4.25
C ASP A 144 -10.69 -1.75 4.74
N LEU A 145 -10.09 -2.72 4.04
CA LEU A 145 -8.75 -3.21 4.37
C LEU A 145 -7.67 -2.12 4.19
N TYR A 146 -7.73 -1.37 3.09
CA TYR A 146 -6.80 -0.28 2.82
C TYR A 146 -7.00 0.88 3.78
N GLU A 147 -8.25 1.21 4.09
CA GLU A 147 -8.60 2.23 5.07
C GLU A 147 -7.97 1.91 6.44
N GLN A 148 -8.18 0.68 6.94
CA GLN A 148 -7.59 0.24 8.20
C GLN A 148 -6.05 0.27 8.16
N THR A 149 -5.45 -0.18 7.06
CA THR A 149 -3.99 -0.16 6.86
C THR A 149 -3.43 1.26 6.88
N LEU A 150 -4.08 2.21 6.22
CA LEU A 150 -3.65 3.61 6.15
C LEU A 150 -3.85 4.34 7.49
N ILE A 151 -4.93 4.05 8.21
CA ILE A 151 -5.16 4.54 9.58
C ILE A 151 -4.01 4.08 10.49
N TYR A 152 -3.70 2.79 10.49
CA TYR A 152 -2.58 2.26 11.27
C TYR A 152 -1.25 2.86 10.84
N THR A 153 -1.03 3.08 9.54
CA THR A 153 0.21 3.67 9.03
C THR A 153 0.38 5.09 9.52
N ARG A 154 -0.69 5.89 9.54
CA ARG A 154 -0.68 7.25 10.11
C ARG A 154 -0.30 7.23 11.60
N TYR A 155 -0.89 6.33 12.39
CA TYR A 155 -0.56 6.23 13.82
C TYR A 155 0.84 5.66 14.08
N ALA A 156 1.29 4.69 13.28
CA ALA A 156 2.64 4.16 13.37
C ALA A 156 3.69 5.24 13.07
N ALA A 157 3.45 6.07 12.05
CA ALA A 157 4.29 7.23 11.75
C ALA A 157 4.30 8.24 12.92
N LYS A 158 3.13 8.58 13.46
CA LYS A 158 3.03 9.50 14.62
C LYS A 158 3.77 8.98 15.85
N ALA A 159 3.62 7.71 16.19
CA ALA A 159 4.33 7.09 17.32
C ALA A 159 5.87 7.12 17.12
N ARG A 160 6.34 6.95 15.88
CA ARG A 160 7.76 7.08 15.51
C ARG A 160 8.27 8.52 15.54
N GLU A 161 7.39 9.50 15.47
CA GLU A 161 7.72 10.93 15.55
C GLU A 161 7.83 11.39 17.01
N GLU A 162 6.86 11.01 17.85
CA GLU A 162 6.81 11.38 19.28
C GLU A 162 7.79 10.59 20.14
N GLY A 163 8.19 9.38 19.73
CA GLY A 163 9.17 8.55 20.44
C GLY A 163 10.65 8.86 20.14
N LYS A 164 10.94 10.00 19.48
CA LYS A 164 12.30 10.51 19.24
C LYS A 164 12.76 11.40 20.38
#